data_AF-A0AAE8N9P0-F1
#
_entry.id   AF-A0AAE8N9P0-F1
#
_cell.length_a   1.000
_cell.length_b   1.000
_cell.length_c   1.000
_cell.angle_alpha   90.00
_cell.angle_beta   90.00
_cell.angle_gamma   90.00
#
_symmetry.space_group_name_H-M   'P 1'
#
loop_
_entity.id
_entity.type
_entity.pdbx_description
1 polymer ?
#
loop_
_entity_poly.entity_id
_entity_poly.type
_entity_poly.pdbx_seq_one_letter_code
_entity_poly.pdbx_strand_id
1 'polypeptide(L)'
;MNTTQQIDVEIWLHPSEEDHEVLEHAALKAASEALAPIRKDPDIEPAIAAKTVLAAFAAVLGVAATADNKFRALNPNHKCHKHYVDEHHIVATAIASLDSIVSNFHPYSVSGMRVLSFAVACKALEARAAIQDALECEPSMFGAHMAPSLLAIADELNANSTRES
;
A
#
# COMPACT_ATOMS: atom_id res chain seq x y z
N MET A 1 3.47 26.95 50.04
CA MET A 1 4.10 26.95 48.70
C MET A 1 3.20 26.13 47.80
N ASN A 2 2.42 26.78 46.94
CA ASN A 2 1.55 26.09 45.97
C ASN A 2 2.39 25.79 44.73
N THR A 3 2.76 24.53 44.53
CA THR A 3 3.34 24.05 43.29
C THR A 3 2.19 23.86 42.31
N THR A 4 1.94 24.88 41.49
CA THR A 4 1.06 24.75 40.33
C THR A 4 1.72 23.74 39.38
N GLN A 5 1.25 22.50 39.38
CA GLN A 5 1.58 21.56 38.31
C GLN A 5 1.03 22.14 37.02
N GLN A 6 1.92 22.68 36.18
CA GLN A 6 1.61 22.91 34.77
C GLN A 6 1.28 21.53 34.18
N ILE A 7 0.00 21.30 33.94
CA ILE A 7 -0.44 20.19 33.10
C ILE A 7 -0.06 20.63 31.69
N ASP A 8 1.06 20.13 31.19
CA ASP A 8 1.39 20.22 29.77
C ASP A 8 0.32 19.42 29.01
N VAL A 9 -0.72 20.12 28.57
CA VAL A 9 -1.73 19.54 27.69
C VAL A 9 -1.07 19.32 26.35
N GLU A 10 -0.78 18.05 26.06
CA GLU A 10 -0.15 17.64 24.82
C GLU A 10 -1.13 17.89 23.66
N ILE A 11 -0.88 18.94 22.88
CA ILE A 11 -1.75 19.31 21.75
C ILE A 11 -1.44 18.40 20.57
N TRP A 12 -2.42 17.59 20.18
CA TRP A 12 -2.40 16.79 18.97
C TRP A 12 -2.99 17.60 17.80
N LEU A 13 -2.24 17.68 16.70
CA LEU A 13 -2.68 18.30 15.47
C LEU A 13 -3.14 17.23 14.47
N HIS A 14 -4.25 17.50 13.82
CA HIS A 14 -4.79 16.68 12.74
C HIS A 14 -4.60 17.42 11.40
N PRO A 15 -4.28 16.69 10.31
CA PRO A 15 -4.36 17.26 8.97
C PRO A 15 -5.77 17.80 8.70
N SER A 16 -5.88 18.85 7.89
CA SER A 16 -7.18 19.40 7.49
C SER A 16 -7.85 18.53 6.42
N GLU A 17 -9.16 18.69 6.22
CA GLU A 17 -9.88 18.02 5.13
C GLU A 17 -9.29 18.36 3.75
N GLU A 18 -8.83 19.60 3.56
CA GLU A 18 -8.15 20.03 2.33
C GLU A 18 -6.81 19.31 2.14
N ASP A 19 -6.02 19.12 3.21
CA ASP A 19 -4.77 18.35 3.15
C ASP A 19 -5.05 16.89 2.75
N HIS A 20 -6.14 16.31 3.27
CA HIS A 20 -6.58 14.97 2.91
C HIS A 20 -6.98 14.88 1.43
N GLU A 21 -7.78 15.82 0.92
CA GLU A 21 -8.20 15.84 -0.49
C GLU A 21 -7.01 16.00 -1.45
N VAL A 22 -6.06 16.88 -1.12
CA VAL A 22 -4.83 17.06 -1.92
C VAL A 22 -4.00 15.79 -1.94
N LEU A 23 -3.89 15.12 -0.79
CA LEU A 23 -3.17 13.86 -0.67
C LEU A 23 -3.85 12.75 -1.48
N GLU A 24 -5.17 12.61 -1.39
CA GLU A 24 -5.93 11.57 -2.08
C GLU A 24 -5.79 11.71 -3.61
N HIS A 25 -5.86 12.94 -4.12
CA HIS A 25 -5.59 13.22 -5.53
C HIS A 25 -4.16 12.86 -5.94
N ALA A 26 -3.17 13.21 -5.11
CA ALA A 26 -1.77 12.88 -5.38
C ALA A 26 -1.52 11.35 -5.35
N ALA A 27 -2.14 10.65 -4.41
CA ALA A 27 -2.07 9.20 -4.26
C ALA A 27 -2.75 8.49 -5.44
N LEU A 28 -3.94 8.93 -5.86
CA LEU A 28 -4.64 8.40 -7.03
C LEU A 28 -3.81 8.57 -8.31
N LYS A 29 -3.19 9.74 -8.48
CA LYS A 29 -2.29 10.00 -9.60
C LYS A 29 -1.08 9.06 -9.57
N ALA A 30 -0.41 8.92 -8.43
CA ALA A 30 0.74 8.04 -8.27
C ALA A 30 0.39 6.56 -8.55
N ALA A 31 -0.76 6.10 -8.04
CA ALA A 31 -1.27 4.76 -8.34
C ALA A 31 -1.53 4.58 -9.84
N SER A 32 -2.16 5.55 -10.48
CA SER A 32 -2.45 5.51 -11.93
C SER A 32 -1.19 5.47 -12.78
N GLU A 33 -0.14 6.21 -12.38
CA GLU A 33 1.17 6.19 -13.03
C GLU A 33 1.86 4.83 -12.86
N ALA A 34 1.81 4.25 -11.66
CA ALA A 34 2.37 2.92 -11.39
C ALA A 34 1.64 1.82 -12.19
N LEU A 35 0.34 1.95 -12.44
CA LEU A 35 -0.47 1.02 -13.23
C LEU A 35 -0.31 1.19 -14.75
N ALA A 36 0.51 2.14 -15.21
CA ALA A 36 0.73 2.38 -16.65
C ALA A 36 1.13 1.12 -17.45
N PRO A 37 1.92 0.15 -16.94
CA PRO A 37 2.24 -1.08 -17.67
C PRO A 37 1.00 -1.91 -18.01
N ILE A 38 0.11 -2.14 -17.04
CA ILE A 38 -1.15 -2.90 -17.22
C ILE A 38 -2.11 -2.20 -18.20
N ARG A 39 -2.03 -0.86 -18.28
CA ARG A 39 -2.81 -0.09 -19.25
C ARG A 39 -2.30 -0.28 -20.68
N LYS A 40 -0.98 -0.32 -20.84
CA LYS A 40 -0.31 -0.31 -22.15
C LYS A 40 -0.22 -1.70 -22.77
N ASP A 41 -0.15 -2.73 -21.96
CA ASP A 41 -0.01 -4.11 -22.40
C ASP A 41 -1.20 -4.97 -21.90
N PRO A 42 -2.17 -5.29 -22.77
CA PRO A 42 -3.30 -6.14 -22.42
C PRO A 42 -2.91 -7.61 -22.23
N ASP A 43 -1.77 -8.05 -22.76
CA ASP A 43 -1.27 -9.43 -22.71
C ASP A 43 -0.18 -9.61 -21.64
N ILE A 44 -0.06 -8.64 -20.72
CA ILE A 44 0.90 -8.65 -19.63
C ILE A 44 0.80 -9.94 -18.81
N GLU A 45 1.95 -10.53 -18.52
CA GLU A 45 2.02 -11.77 -17.74
C GLU A 45 1.34 -11.58 -16.36
N PRO A 46 0.50 -12.51 -15.88
CA PRO A 46 -0.24 -12.36 -14.62
C PRO A 46 0.64 -12.05 -13.40
N ALA A 47 1.84 -12.64 -13.32
CA ALA A 47 2.77 -12.36 -12.23
C ALA A 47 3.30 -10.91 -12.27
N ILE A 48 3.57 -10.38 -13.47
CA ILE A 48 4.00 -8.99 -13.68
C ILE A 48 2.84 -8.03 -13.40
N ALA A 49 1.61 -8.39 -13.80
CA ALA A 49 0.42 -7.63 -13.48
C ALA A 49 0.21 -7.51 -11.96
N ALA A 50 0.26 -8.63 -11.22
CA ALA A 50 0.15 -8.60 -9.75
C ALA A 50 1.25 -7.74 -9.10
N LYS A 51 2.50 -7.85 -9.56
CA LYS A 51 3.61 -6.99 -9.09
C LYS A 51 3.38 -5.51 -9.38
N THR A 52 2.81 -5.19 -10.55
CA THR A 52 2.49 -3.81 -10.93
C THR A 52 1.40 -3.23 -10.03
N VAL A 53 0.38 -4.03 -9.65
CA VAL A 53 -0.62 -3.60 -8.67
C VAL A 53 0.01 -3.38 -7.28
N LEU A 54 0.90 -4.27 -6.83
CA LEU A 54 1.65 -4.08 -5.58
C LEU A 54 2.51 -2.80 -5.61
N ALA A 55 3.09 -2.46 -6.76
CA ALA A 55 3.82 -1.21 -6.93
C ALA A 55 2.89 0.02 -6.82
N ALA A 56 1.63 -0.08 -7.27
CA ALA A 56 0.64 0.97 -7.09
C ALA A 56 0.27 1.19 -5.61
N PHE A 57 0.09 0.11 -4.84
CA PHE A 57 -0.08 0.21 -3.38
C PHE A 57 1.12 0.88 -2.71
N ALA A 58 2.34 0.48 -3.09
CA ALA A 58 3.57 1.09 -2.56
C ALA A 58 3.67 2.59 -2.90
N ALA A 59 3.24 2.99 -4.10
CA ALA A 59 3.21 4.39 -4.51
C ALA A 59 2.25 5.23 -3.65
N VAL A 60 1.04 4.72 -3.36
CA VAL A 60 0.07 5.39 -2.47
C VAL A 60 0.65 5.56 -1.06
N LEU A 61 1.22 4.50 -0.49
CA LEU A 61 1.83 4.56 0.84
C LEU A 61 3.04 5.51 0.88
N GLY A 62 3.82 5.58 -0.21
CA GLY A 62 4.93 6.53 -0.35
C GLY A 62 4.48 7.99 -0.36
N VAL A 63 3.35 8.29 -1.02
CA VAL A 63 2.73 9.63 -0.99
C VAL A 63 2.28 9.97 0.43
N ALA A 64 1.58 9.06 1.11
CA ALA A 64 1.11 9.25 2.48
C ALA A 64 2.28 9.52 3.45
N ALA A 65 3.33 8.70 3.39
CA ALA A 65 4.52 8.87 4.21
C ALA A 65 5.21 10.22 3.94
N THR A 66 5.26 10.65 2.68
CA THR A 66 5.83 11.96 2.32
C THR A 66 5.02 13.11 2.89
N ALA A 67 3.69 13.03 2.83
CA ALA A 67 2.80 14.05 3.39
C ALA A 67 2.90 14.10 4.93
N ASP A 68 2.92 12.95 5.59
CA ASP A 68 3.12 12.86 7.05
C ASP A 68 4.43 13.52 7.48
N ASN A 69 5.52 13.24 6.76
CA ASN A 69 6.83 13.83 7.04
C ASN A 69 6.81 15.35 6.86
N LYS A 70 6.15 15.86 5.81
CA LYS A 70 5.99 17.30 5.58
C LYS A 70 5.14 17.95 6.68
N PHE A 71 4.01 17.35 7.05
CA PHE A 71 3.13 17.88 8.09
C PHE A 71 3.82 17.95 9.45
N ARG A 72 4.61 16.92 9.82
CA ARG A 72 5.44 16.94 11.03
C ARG A 72 6.55 17.99 10.96
N ALA A 73 7.20 18.16 9.81
CA ALA A 73 8.24 19.17 9.63
C ALA A 73 7.70 20.61 9.77
N LEU A 74 6.46 20.85 9.36
CA LEU A 74 5.78 22.13 9.54
C LEU A 74 5.32 22.37 10.99
N ASN A 75 5.21 21.31 11.79
CA ASN A 75 4.71 21.35 13.16
C ASN A 75 5.68 20.70 14.18
N PRO A 76 6.93 21.18 14.31
CA PRO A 76 8.00 20.49 15.03
C PRO A 76 7.78 20.35 16.54
N ASN A 77 6.92 21.20 17.13
CA ASN A 77 6.65 21.22 18.57
C ASN A 77 5.33 20.53 18.95
N HIS A 78 4.69 19.86 17.99
CA HIS A 78 3.38 19.25 18.19
C HIS A 78 3.40 17.78 17.83
N LYS A 79 2.60 16.99 18.56
CA LYS A 79 2.27 15.65 18.10
C LYS A 79 1.28 15.76 16.95
N CYS A 80 1.53 14.98 15.91
CA CYS A 80 0.73 15.03 14.68
C CYS A 80 0.11 13.67 14.43
N HIS A 81 -1.19 13.65 14.18
CA HIS A 81 -1.83 12.50 13.56
C HIS A 81 -1.32 12.31 12.14
N LYS A 82 -1.29 11.05 11.71
CA LYS A 82 -0.96 10.70 10.33
C LYS A 82 -2.17 10.98 9.44
N HIS A 83 -1.92 11.20 8.17
CA HIS A 83 -2.96 11.16 7.17
C HIS A 83 -3.50 9.73 7.08
N TYR A 84 -4.79 9.57 7.33
CA TYR A 84 -5.50 8.35 6.98
C TYR A 84 -5.74 8.32 5.47
N VAL A 85 -5.43 7.19 4.85
CA VAL A 85 -5.59 6.94 3.43
C VAL A 85 -6.07 5.51 3.28
N ASP A 86 -7.15 5.30 2.54
CA ASP A 86 -7.58 3.94 2.18
C ASP A 86 -6.92 3.54 0.87
N GLU A 87 -5.76 2.90 0.96
CA GLU A 87 -4.96 2.51 -0.21
C GLU A 87 -5.70 1.53 -1.13
N HIS A 88 -6.56 0.67 -0.57
CA HIS A 88 -7.36 -0.28 -1.34
C HIS A 88 -8.37 0.46 -2.20
N HIS A 89 -9.07 1.43 -1.63
CA HIS A 89 -10.03 2.25 -2.36
C HIS A 89 -9.35 3.07 -3.46
N ILE A 90 -8.18 3.66 -3.19
CA ILE A 90 -7.45 4.45 -4.18
C ILE A 90 -6.96 3.59 -5.34
N VAL A 91 -6.33 2.44 -5.06
CA VAL A 91 -5.83 1.55 -6.11
C VAL A 91 -6.98 0.94 -6.90
N ALA A 92 -8.08 0.54 -6.24
CA ALA A 92 -9.29 0.06 -6.94
C ALA A 92 -9.87 1.14 -7.86
N THR A 93 -9.95 2.39 -7.38
CA THR A 93 -10.39 3.55 -8.20
C THR A 93 -9.47 3.78 -9.39
N ALA A 94 -8.16 3.68 -9.19
CA ALA A 94 -7.18 3.82 -10.27
C ALA A 94 -7.36 2.73 -11.34
N ILE A 95 -7.56 1.46 -10.92
CA ILE A 95 -7.82 0.33 -11.83
C ILE A 95 -9.13 0.51 -12.59
N ALA A 96 -10.21 0.91 -11.92
CA ALA A 96 -11.50 1.15 -12.55
C ALA A 96 -11.42 2.29 -13.59
N SER A 97 -10.55 3.27 -13.36
CA SER A 97 -10.31 4.40 -14.25
C SER A 97 -9.43 4.06 -15.46
N LEU A 98 -8.85 2.85 -15.54
CA LEU A 98 -8.06 2.43 -16.70
C LEU A 98 -8.92 2.14 -17.93
N ASP A 99 -10.19 1.79 -17.73
CA ASP A 99 -11.12 1.44 -18.80
C ASP A 99 -12.18 2.53 -19.00
N SER A 100 -12.41 2.94 -20.25
CA SER A 100 -13.63 3.65 -20.61
C SER A 100 -14.79 2.64 -20.58
N ILE A 101 -15.43 2.46 -19.42
CA ILE A 101 -16.65 1.64 -19.15
C ILE A 101 -17.00 0.70 -20.32
N VAL A 102 -16.30 -0.43 -20.42
CA VAL A 102 -16.55 -1.40 -21.49
C VAL A 102 -17.70 -2.32 -21.05
N SER A 103 -18.75 -2.37 -21.87
CA SER A 103 -19.97 -3.16 -21.63
C SER A 103 -19.78 -4.69 -21.63
N ASN A 104 -18.56 -5.18 -21.88
CA ASN A 104 -18.20 -6.59 -21.94
C ASN A 104 -17.29 -7.00 -20.78
N PHE A 105 -17.76 -6.80 -19.55
CA PHE A 105 -17.08 -7.29 -18.35
C PHE A 105 -17.28 -8.81 -18.25
N HIS A 106 -16.22 -9.60 -18.52
CA HIS A 106 -16.21 -11.04 -18.31
C HIS A 106 -14.88 -11.48 -17.66
N PRO A 107 -14.83 -12.59 -16.89
CA PRO A 107 -13.65 -12.98 -16.13
C PRO A 107 -12.37 -13.16 -16.96
N TYR A 108 -12.53 -13.57 -18.22
CA TYR A 108 -11.43 -13.75 -19.18
C TYR A 108 -11.16 -12.52 -20.06
N SER A 109 -11.74 -11.36 -19.75
CA SER A 109 -11.46 -10.13 -20.48
C SER A 109 -10.21 -9.46 -19.90
N VAL A 110 -9.64 -8.49 -20.62
CA VAL A 110 -8.54 -7.66 -20.10
C VAL A 110 -8.94 -7.03 -18.76
N SER A 111 -10.15 -6.49 -18.64
CA SER A 111 -10.67 -5.94 -17.38
C SER A 111 -10.83 -7.01 -16.29
N GLY A 112 -11.29 -8.23 -16.64
CA GLY A 112 -11.38 -9.35 -15.71
C GLY A 112 -10.01 -9.78 -15.14
N MET A 113 -8.99 -9.84 -16.01
CA MET A 113 -7.61 -10.16 -15.61
C MET A 113 -7.00 -9.10 -14.68
N ARG A 114 -7.36 -7.82 -14.84
CA ARG A 114 -6.93 -6.74 -13.96
C ARG A 114 -7.55 -6.85 -12.57
N VAL A 115 -8.84 -7.15 -12.49
CA VAL A 115 -9.53 -7.41 -11.21
C VAL A 115 -8.92 -8.62 -10.51
N LEU A 116 -8.62 -9.69 -11.25
CA LEU A 116 -7.92 -10.85 -10.70
C LEU A 116 -6.54 -10.48 -10.16
N SER A 117 -5.77 -9.69 -10.90
CA SER A 117 -4.44 -9.21 -10.48
C SER A 117 -4.52 -8.36 -9.21
N PHE A 118 -5.55 -7.53 -9.07
CA PHE A 118 -5.84 -6.79 -7.85
C PHE A 118 -6.14 -7.71 -6.67
N ALA A 119 -7.04 -8.69 -6.85
CA ALA A 119 -7.37 -9.64 -5.79
C ALA A 119 -6.14 -10.46 -5.34
N VAL A 120 -5.29 -10.88 -6.28
CA VAL A 120 -4.02 -11.56 -5.98
C VAL A 120 -3.07 -10.65 -5.19
N ALA A 121 -2.95 -9.38 -5.56
CA ALA A 121 -2.13 -8.41 -4.83
C ALA A 121 -2.65 -8.21 -3.39
N CYS A 122 -3.96 -8.06 -3.19
CA CYS A 122 -4.56 -7.96 -1.86
C CYS A 122 -4.27 -9.21 -1.02
N LYS A 123 -4.41 -10.41 -1.60
CA LYS A 123 -4.07 -11.66 -0.91
C LYS A 123 -2.58 -11.75 -0.54
N ALA A 124 -1.69 -11.24 -1.39
CA ALA A 124 -0.26 -11.17 -1.07
C ALA A 124 0.02 -10.19 0.09
N LEU A 125 -0.68 -9.05 0.15
CA LEU A 125 -0.58 -8.10 1.27
C LEU A 125 -1.11 -8.70 2.57
N GLU A 126 -2.26 -9.37 2.55
CA GLU A 126 -2.82 -10.10 3.69
C GLU A 126 -1.85 -11.18 4.19
N ALA A 127 -1.28 -11.98 3.28
CA ALA A 127 -0.31 -13.01 3.63
C ALA A 127 0.95 -12.40 4.27
N ARG A 128 1.44 -11.27 3.75
CA ARG A 128 2.57 -10.54 4.34
C ARG A 128 2.24 -10.03 5.74
N ALA A 129 1.06 -9.44 5.95
CA ALA A 129 0.64 -8.97 7.27
C ALA A 129 0.56 -10.14 8.27
N ALA A 130 -0.05 -11.26 7.88
CA ALA A 130 -0.13 -12.45 8.73
C ALA A 130 1.26 -13.03 9.08
N ILE A 131 2.22 -12.99 8.15
CA ILE A 131 3.61 -13.39 8.43
C ILE A 131 4.26 -12.43 9.42
N GLN A 132 4.09 -11.12 9.27
CA GLN A 132 4.62 -10.12 10.20
C GLN A 132 4.02 -10.31 11.60
N ASP A 133 2.71 -10.46 11.71
CA ASP A 133 2.03 -10.73 12.99
C ASP A 133 2.55 -12.01 13.65
N ALA A 134 2.79 -13.07 12.86
CA ALA A 134 3.34 -14.33 13.34
C ALA A 134 4.81 -14.23 13.80
N LEU A 135 5.59 -13.29 13.24
CA LEU A 135 6.97 -13.01 13.64
C LEU A 135 7.05 -12.11 14.88
N GLU A 136 6.08 -11.22 15.05
CA GLU A 136 5.99 -10.30 16.19
C GLU A 136 5.35 -10.96 17.43
N CYS A 137 4.54 -12.00 17.25
CA CYS A 137 4.01 -12.82 18.35
C CYS A 137 5.08 -13.77 18.92
N GLU A 138 5.13 -13.92 20.25
CA GLU A 138 6.03 -14.86 20.92
C GLU A 138 5.98 -16.27 20.29
N PRO A 139 7.13 -16.99 20.22
CA PRO A 139 7.35 -18.17 19.38
C PRO A 139 6.47 -19.40 19.67
N SER A 140 5.49 -19.30 20.54
CA SER A 140 4.57 -20.39 20.89
C SER A 140 3.28 -20.45 20.05
N MET A 141 3.02 -19.50 19.14
CA MET A 141 1.86 -19.62 18.24
C MET A 141 2.21 -20.34 16.93
N PHE A 142 1.40 -21.35 16.61
CA PHE A 142 1.55 -22.28 15.49
C PHE A 142 1.98 -21.59 14.19
N GLY A 143 3.16 -21.97 13.67
CA GLY A 143 3.69 -21.51 12.37
C GLY A 143 5.01 -20.74 12.45
N ALA A 144 5.42 -20.23 13.62
CA ALA A 144 6.68 -19.49 13.79
C ALA A 144 7.93 -20.29 13.36
N HIS A 145 7.89 -21.63 13.45
CA HIS A 145 8.98 -22.50 13.02
C HIS A 145 9.13 -22.61 11.48
N MET A 146 8.12 -22.22 10.70
CA MET A 146 8.15 -22.24 9.24
C MET A 146 8.49 -20.86 8.63
N ALA A 147 8.35 -19.78 9.41
CA ALA A 147 8.63 -18.41 8.93
C ALA A 147 10.06 -18.21 8.42
N PRO A 148 11.12 -18.74 9.06
CA PRO A 148 12.48 -18.65 8.53
C PRO A 148 12.64 -19.37 7.18
N SER A 149 11.98 -20.52 7.01
CA SER A 149 12.01 -21.30 5.76
C SER A 149 11.25 -20.60 4.64
N LEU A 150 10.12 -19.95 4.96
CA LEU A 150 9.34 -19.16 4.00
C LEU A 150 10.08 -17.88 3.58
N LEU A 151 10.79 -17.23 4.51
CA LEU A 151 11.68 -16.11 4.21
C LEU A 151 12.84 -16.54 3.30
N ALA A 152 13.47 -17.67 3.59
CA ALA A 152 14.55 -18.21 2.74
C ALA A 152 14.08 -18.50 1.31
N ILE A 153 12.88 -19.04 1.13
CA ILE A 153 12.29 -19.27 -0.20
C ILE A 153 11.97 -17.94 -0.89
N ALA A 154 11.43 -16.96 -0.18
CA ALA A 154 11.17 -15.63 -0.73
C ALA A 154 12.46 -14.92 -1.18
N ASP A 155 13.53 -15.04 -0.40
CA ASP A 155 14.85 -14.49 -0.71
C ASP A 155 15.51 -15.20 -1.91
N GLU A 156 15.39 -16.53 -2.02
CA GLU A 156 15.86 -17.29 -3.18
C GLU A 156 15.11 -16.93 -4.47
N LEU A 157 13.79 -16.72 -4.38
CA LEU A 157 12.99 -16.24 -5.52
C LEU A 157 13.41 -14.84 -5.97
N ASN A 158 13.78 -13.97 -5.02
CA ASN A 158 14.30 -12.63 -5.32
C ASN A 158 15.71 -12.66 -5.93
N ALA A 159 16.58 -13.54 -5.43
CA ALA A 159 17.95 -13.73 -5.90
C ALA A 159 18.02 -14.38 -7.30
N ASN A 160 17.04 -15.21 -7.67
CA ASN A 160 16.97 -15.81 -9.00
C ASN A 160 16.38 -14.84 -10.05
N SER A 161 15.48 -13.94 -9.64
CA SER A 161 14.97 -12.87 -10.53
C SER A 161 16.05 -11.88 -10.98
N THR A 162 17.18 -11.79 -10.28
CA THR A 162 18.31 -10.91 -10.60
C THR A 162 19.42 -11.61 -11.40
N ARG A 163 19.32 -12.92 -11.62
CA ARG A 163 20.30 -13.69 -12.42
C ARG A 163 19.86 -13.95 -13.87
N GLU A 164 18.59 -13.72 -14.19
CA GLU A 164 18.02 -13.89 -15.53
C GLU A 164 17.82 -12.56 -16.28
N SER A 165 18.39 -11.46 -15.77
CA SER A 165 18.49 -10.15 -16.46
C SER A 165 19.93 -9.83 -16.84
#